data_AF-A0A1I4Z6S6-F1
#
_entry.id   AF-A0A1I4Z6S6-F1
#
_cell.length_a   1.000
_cell.length_b   1.000
_cell.length_c   1.000
_cell.angle_alpha   90.00
_cell.angle_beta   90.00
_cell.angle_gamma   90.00
#
_symmetry.space_group_name_H-M   'P 1'
#
loop_
_entity.id
_entity.type
_entity.pdbx_description
1 polymer ?
#
loop_
_entity_poly.entity_id
_entity_poly.type
_entity_poly.pdbx_seq_one_letter_code
_entity_poly.pdbx_strand_id
1 'polypeptide(L)'
;MKKLFVCLLIFLSFACSVNDDVQPNNVILLPVESAMVPNEFVVGQEYEIFLTYIRPTECHVYKDIYSQIESDGYMIAVMSAVYNENNDCPPITETVEKSFKIKPIRDKNTYVFKFWHGSNGSGEDEFIIFEVPVVN
;
A
#
# COMPACT_ATOMS: atom_id res chain seq x y z
N MET A 1 -26.00 -53.49 -36.81
CA MET A 1 -24.63 -52.92 -36.94
C MET A 1 -24.49 -51.84 -35.88
N LYS A 2 -23.82 -52.18 -34.77
CA LYS A 2 -23.77 -51.39 -33.53
C LYS A 2 -22.38 -50.79 -33.40
N LYS A 3 -22.25 -49.48 -33.60
CA LYS A 3 -21.04 -48.71 -33.29
C LYS A 3 -21.46 -47.30 -32.89
N LEU A 4 -21.72 -47.08 -31.60
CA LEU A 4 -21.68 -45.73 -31.05
C LEU A 4 -20.58 -45.70 -30.00
N PHE A 5 -19.67 -44.78 -30.23
CA PHE A 5 -18.39 -44.58 -29.57
C PHE A 5 -18.54 -44.40 -28.06
N VAL A 6 -17.71 -45.11 -27.31
CA VAL A 6 -17.44 -44.86 -25.90
C VAL A 6 -16.60 -43.58 -25.81
N CYS A 7 -17.24 -42.44 -25.49
CA CYS A 7 -16.52 -41.23 -25.10
C CYS A 7 -16.20 -41.33 -23.60
N LEU A 8 -14.98 -41.80 -23.32
CA LEU A 8 -14.35 -41.75 -22.01
C LEU A 8 -13.97 -40.29 -21.71
N LEU A 9 -14.86 -39.57 -21.02
CA LEU A 9 -14.56 -38.26 -20.45
C LEU A 9 -13.67 -38.47 -19.22
N ILE A 10 -12.36 -38.48 -19.46
CA ILE A 10 -11.34 -38.31 -18.43
C ILE A 10 -11.43 -36.86 -17.97
N PHE A 11 -12.16 -36.63 -16.88
CA PHE A 11 -11.99 -35.42 -16.08
C PHE A 11 -10.59 -35.48 -15.46
N LEU A 12 -9.63 -34.84 -16.13
CA LEU A 12 -8.38 -34.44 -15.52
C LEU A 12 -8.73 -33.41 -14.46
N SER A 13 -8.85 -33.87 -13.21
CA SER A 13 -8.79 -32.98 -12.05
C SER A 13 -7.42 -32.32 -12.06
N PHE A 14 -7.36 -31.10 -12.56
CA PHE A 14 -6.32 -30.13 -12.23
C PHE A 14 -6.37 -29.92 -10.71
N ALA A 15 -5.63 -30.74 -9.97
CA ALA A 15 -5.24 -30.38 -8.62
C ALA A 15 -4.29 -29.18 -8.76
N CYS A 16 -4.82 -27.96 -8.62
CA CYS A 16 -3.98 -26.83 -8.30
C CYS A 16 -3.26 -27.17 -6.99
N SER A 17 -1.95 -27.37 -7.04
CA SER A 17 -1.13 -27.36 -5.84
C SER A 17 -1.34 -25.99 -5.21
N VAL A 18 -2.01 -25.95 -4.07
CA VAL A 18 -1.97 -24.79 -3.18
C VAL A 18 -0.50 -24.63 -2.82
N ASN A 19 0.12 -23.58 -3.35
CA ASN A 19 1.49 -23.22 -3.00
C ASN A 19 1.48 -22.90 -1.50
N ASP A 20 2.36 -23.53 -0.73
CA ASP A 20 2.52 -23.29 0.72
C ASP A 20 3.19 -21.92 0.99
N ASP A 21 2.69 -20.86 0.34
CA ASP A 21 3.13 -19.50 0.65
C ASP A 21 2.52 -19.12 2.00
N VAL A 22 3.38 -18.83 2.97
CA VAL A 22 2.99 -18.30 4.29
C VAL A 22 2.18 -17.01 4.05
N GLN A 23 0.87 -17.09 4.28
CA GLN A 23 -0.02 -15.93 4.14
C GLN A 23 0.03 -15.07 5.40
N PRO A 24 -0.01 -13.73 5.25
CA PRO A 24 -0.10 -12.86 6.40
C PRO A 24 -1.43 -13.08 7.12
N ASN A 25 -1.40 -13.02 8.45
CA ASN A 25 -2.61 -13.12 9.26
C ASN A 25 -3.54 -11.95 9.01
N ASN A 26 -2.98 -10.74 8.86
CA ASN A 26 -3.72 -9.52 8.55
C ASN A 26 -2.86 -8.55 7.72
N VAL A 27 -3.54 -7.60 7.08
CA VAL A 27 -2.92 -6.46 6.38
C VAL A 27 -3.53 -5.19 6.96
N ILE A 28 -2.69 -4.30 7.46
CA ILE A 28 -3.11 -3.08 8.16
C ILE A 28 -2.46 -1.84 7.55
N LEU A 29 -3.00 -0.67 7.86
CA LEU A 29 -2.33 0.61 7.62
C LEU A 29 -1.56 1.03 8.87
N LEU A 30 -0.35 1.55 8.66
CA LEU A 30 0.48 2.17 9.67
C LEU A 30 0.52 3.68 9.44
N PRO A 31 0.54 4.48 10.52
CA PRO A 31 0.59 5.94 10.42
C PRO A 31 1.93 6.38 9.83
N VAL A 32 1.87 7.42 9.00
CA VAL A 32 3.04 8.12 8.48
C VAL A 32 3.52 9.11 9.52
N GLU A 33 4.77 9.01 9.95
CA GLU A 33 5.38 9.91 10.94
C GLU A 33 5.90 11.21 10.33
N SER A 34 6.40 11.14 9.09
CA SER A 34 6.89 12.32 8.37
C SER A 34 6.89 12.06 6.87
N ALA A 35 6.89 13.12 6.07
CA ALA A 35 7.03 13.04 4.62
C ALA A 35 7.86 14.20 4.09
N MET A 36 8.59 13.94 3.01
CA MET A 36 9.33 14.93 2.24
C MET A 36 8.78 14.95 0.82
N VAL A 37 8.07 16.03 0.51
CA VAL A 37 7.43 16.25 -0.79
C VAL A 37 8.12 17.43 -1.48
N PRO A 38 8.45 17.34 -2.78
CA PRO A 38 8.96 18.50 -3.53
C PRO A 38 7.97 19.67 -3.49
N ASN A 39 8.53 20.90 -3.47
CA ASN A 39 7.73 22.12 -3.35
C ASN A 39 6.96 22.49 -4.62
N GLU A 40 7.28 21.87 -5.75
CA GLU A 40 6.66 22.14 -7.06
C GLU A 40 6.82 20.91 -7.96
N PHE A 41 5.83 20.69 -8.82
CA PHE A 41 5.91 19.69 -9.88
C PHE A 41 5.76 20.29 -11.27
N VAL A 42 6.41 19.67 -12.25
CA VAL A 42 6.24 19.94 -13.68
C VAL A 42 5.41 18.81 -14.29
N VAL A 43 4.40 19.16 -15.09
CA VAL A 43 3.55 18.18 -15.78
C VAL A 43 4.40 17.22 -16.61
N GLY A 44 4.17 15.92 -16.42
CA GLY A 44 4.87 14.86 -17.14
C GLY A 44 6.27 14.53 -16.61
N GLN A 45 6.75 15.18 -15.56
CA GLN A 45 7.96 14.78 -14.83
C GLN A 45 7.63 13.81 -13.69
N GLU A 46 8.58 12.93 -13.37
CA GLU A 46 8.45 11.97 -12.28
C GLU A 46 9.23 12.47 -11.07
N TYR A 47 8.58 12.41 -9.91
CA TYR A 47 9.13 12.85 -8.63
C TYR A 47 9.09 11.70 -7.64
N GLU A 48 10.14 11.61 -6.82
CA GLU A 48 10.20 10.69 -5.70
C GLU A 48 9.79 11.42 -4.42
N ILE A 49 8.86 10.82 -3.70
CA ILE A 49 8.37 11.31 -2.39
C ILE A 49 8.86 10.32 -1.35
N PHE A 50 9.42 10.85 -0.27
CA PHE A 50 9.90 10.05 0.86
C PHE A 50 8.93 10.18 2.03
N LEU A 51 8.76 9.10 2.79
CA LEU A 51 8.01 9.11 4.04
C LEU A 51 8.67 8.18 5.05
N THR A 52 8.37 8.42 6.33
CA THR A 52 8.80 7.56 7.43
C THR A 52 7.59 7.02 8.18
N TYR A 53 7.70 5.82 8.73
CA TYR A 53 6.72 5.24 9.64
C TYR A 53 7.42 4.46 10.76
N ILE A 54 6.71 4.20 11.85
CA ILE A 54 7.21 3.31 12.91
C ILE A 54 6.77 1.88 12.62
N ARG A 55 7.73 0.96 12.54
CA ARG A 55 7.49 -0.48 12.56
C ARG A 55 7.36 -0.92 14.02
N PRO A 56 6.16 -1.34 14.48
CA PRO A 56 5.91 -1.49 15.91
C PRO A 56 6.50 -2.79 16.48
N THR A 57 6.43 -3.91 15.76
CA THR A 57 6.93 -5.23 16.21
C THR A 57 7.66 -5.98 15.10
N GLU A 58 8.38 -7.04 15.45
CA GLU A 58 9.05 -7.92 14.47
C GLU A 58 8.08 -8.56 13.47
N CYS A 59 6.83 -8.78 13.88
CA CYS A 59 5.78 -9.36 13.03
C CYS A 59 5.26 -8.43 11.94
N HIS A 60 5.53 -7.11 12.03
CA HIS A 60 5.09 -6.14 11.03
C HIS A 60 6.10 -6.07 9.90
N VAL A 61 5.69 -6.40 8.68
CA VAL A 61 6.53 -6.36 7.49
C VAL A 61 5.96 -5.35 6.52
N TYR A 62 6.81 -4.44 6.04
CA TYR A 62 6.45 -3.51 4.96
C TYR A 62 5.87 -4.30 3.79
N LYS A 63 4.66 -3.93 3.36
CA LYS A 63 4.01 -4.55 2.21
C LYS A 63 4.03 -3.62 1.01
N ASP A 64 3.48 -2.42 1.16
CA ASP A 64 3.39 -1.44 0.08
C ASP A 64 3.08 -0.04 0.62
N ILE A 65 3.06 0.96 -0.26
CA ILE A 65 2.41 2.24 -0.03
C ILE A 65 0.96 2.14 -0.52
N TYR A 66 0.02 2.39 0.40
CA TYR A 66 -1.38 2.56 0.04
C TYR A 66 -1.58 3.97 -0.51
N SER A 67 -2.17 4.09 -1.70
CA SER A 67 -2.54 5.38 -2.28
C SER A 67 -3.98 5.35 -2.77
N GLN A 68 -4.76 6.35 -2.38
CA GLN A 68 -6.11 6.58 -2.87
C GLN A 68 -6.17 7.93 -3.61
N ILE A 69 -6.67 7.91 -4.84
CA ILE A 69 -6.88 9.14 -5.62
C ILE A 69 -8.10 9.88 -5.05
N GLU A 70 -7.92 11.16 -4.74
CA GLU A 70 -8.96 12.08 -4.33
C GLU A 70 -9.24 13.13 -5.42
N SER A 71 -10.25 13.98 -5.20
CA SER A 71 -10.64 15.03 -6.14
C SER A 71 -9.53 16.08 -6.33
N ASP A 72 -8.79 16.41 -5.27
CA ASP A 72 -7.72 17.42 -5.21
C ASP A 72 -6.32 16.79 -5.26
N GLY A 73 -6.11 15.59 -4.71
CA GLY A 73 -4.86 14.86 -4.92
C GLY A 73 -4.86 13.40 -4.48
N TYR A 74 -4.11 13.08 -3.43
CA TYR A 74 -3.87 11.70 -2.98
C TYR A 74 -3.92 11.60 -1.46
N MET A 75 -4.59 10.56 -0.97
CA MET A 75 -4.42 10.06 0.39
C MET A 75 -3.38 8.94 0.37
N ILE A 76 -2.38 9.00 1.25
CA ILE A 76 -1.24 8.10 1.31
C ILE A 76 -1.11 7.51 2.71
N ALA A 77 -0.88 6.19 2.79
CA ALA A 77 -0.59 5.49 4.04
C ALA A 77 0.43 4.36 3.81
N VAL A 78 1.03 3.83 4.88
CA VAL A 78 1.90 2.66 4.79
C VAL A 78 1.10 1.40 5.01
N MET A 79 1.22 0.42 4.12
CA MET A 79 0.59 -0.89 4.26
C MET A 79 1.58 -1.88 4.87
N SER A 80 1.19 -2.56 5.95
CA SER A 80 1.97 -3.59 6.62
C SER A 80 1.25 -4.93 6.57
N ALA A 81 1.96 -5.98 6.18
CA ALA A 81 1.57 -7.36 6.43
C ALA A 81 1.96 -7.73 7.87
N VAL A 82 1.12 -8.49 8.57
CA VAL A 82 1.38 -8.95 9.94
C VAL A 82 1.41 -10.48 9.97
N TYR A 83 2.51 -11.04 10.43
CA TYR A 83 2.74 -12.48 10.57
C TYR A 83 2.88 -12.85 12.06
N ASN A 84 1.84 -13.40 12.68
CA ASN A 84 1.79 -13.68 14.12
C ASN A 84 1.41 -15.13 14.47
N GLU A 85 1.83 -16.11 13.66
CA GLU A 85 1.46 -17.53 13.81
C GLU A 85 1.70 -18.10 15.22
N ASN A 86 2.77 -17.69 15.89
CA ASN A 86 3.12 -18.16 17.24
C ASN A 86 2.75 -17.17 18.36
N ASN A 87 2.05 -16.07 18.04
CA ASN A 87 1.81 -14.93 18.93
C ASN A 87 3.07 -14.30 19.56
N ASP A 88 4.25 -14.59 19.01
CA ASP A 88 5.52 -14.01 19.43
C ASP A 88 5.87 -12.82 18.52
N CYS A 89 5.56 -11.62 19.01
CA CYS A 89 5.73 -10.36 18.28
C CYS A 89 6.43 -9.32 19.17
N PRO A 90 7.74 -9.49 19.45
CA PRO A 90 8.46 -8.56 20.31
C PRO A 90 8.44 -7.14 19.72
N PRO A 91 8.27 -6.10 20.57
CA PRO A 91 8.28 -4.72 20.12
C PRO A 91 9.69 -4.30 19.70
N ILE A 92 9.78 -3.55 18.60
CA ILE A 92 11.06 -3.02 18.08
C ILE A 92 11.04 -1.52 17.87
N THR A 93 9.86 -0.91 17.66
CA THR A 93 9.66 0.53 17.49
C THR A 93 10.74 1.17 16.61
N GLU A 94 10.91 0.62 15.41
CA GLU A 94 11.95 1.04 14.46
C GLU A 94 11.38 2.10 13.50
N THR A 95 12.08 3.23 13.33
CA THR A 95 11.72 4.20 12.29
C THR A 95 12.24 3.72 10.94
N VAL A 96 11.33 3.55 9.98
CA VAL A 96 11.64 3.05 8.64
C VAL A 96 11.29 4.11 7.61
N GLU A 97 12.20 4.37 6.67
CA GLU A 97 11.97 5.23 5.51
C GLU A 97 11.56 4.40 4.28
N LYS A 98 10.60 4.95 3.51
CA LYS A 98 10.17 4.42 2.22
C LYS A 98 9.96 5.56 1.23
N SER A 99 10.00 5.23 -0.05
CA SER A 99 9.71 6.17 -1.12
C SER A 99 8.74 5.58 -2.12
N PHE A 100 8.07 6.47 -2.83
CA PHE A 100 7.24 6.13 -3.99
C PHE A 100 7.35 7.24 -5.02
N LYS A 101 7.03 6.90 -6.27
CA LYS A 101 7.12 7.80 -7.41
C LYS A 101 5.75 8.31 -7.82
N ILE A 102 5.69 9.59 -8.14
CA ILE A 102 4.50 10.21 -8.71
C ILE A 102 4.84 10.92 -10.01
N LYS A 103 3.91 10.86 -10.95
CA LYS A 103 3.99 11.56 -12.21
C LYS A 103 2.71 12.39 -12.41
N PRO A 104 2.75 13.70 -12.14
CA PRO A 104 1.65 14.61 -12.42
C PRO A 104 1.32 14.60 -13.91
N ILE A 105 0.19 14.00 -14.28
CA ILE A 105 -0.28 13.94 -15.67
C ILE A 105 -1.38 14.95 -15.99
N ARG A 106 -1.97 15.56 -14.96
CA ARG A 106 -3.00 16.59 -15.11
C ARG A 106 -2.37 17.94 -14.79
N ASP A 107 -2.71 18.92 -15.61
CA ASP A 107 -2.49 20.32 -15.28
C ASP A 107 -3.56 20.74 -14.26
N LYS A 108 -3.30 20.40 -13.00
CA LYS A 108 -4.04 20.88 -11.84
C LYS A 108 -3.21 21.99 -11.22
N ASN A 109 -3.81 23.13 -10.90
CA ASN A 109 -3.11 24.23 -10.22
C ASN A 109 -2.28 23.75 -9.01
N THR A 110 -2.85 22.83 -8.22
CA THR A 110 -2.24 22.28 -7.01
C THR A 110 -2.69 20.84 -6.79
N TYR A 111 -1.77 19.95 -6.40
CA TYR A 111 -2.07 18.65 -5.80
C TYR A 111 -2.06 18.74 -4.27
N VAL A 112 -3.04 18.12 -3.63
CA VAL A 112 -3.08 17.97 -2.17
C VAL A 112 -2.69 16.54 -1.81
N PHE A 113 -1.59 16.38 -1.05
CA PHE A 113 -1.19 15.10 -0.46
C PHE A 113 -1.62 15.05 0.99
N LYS A 114 -2.36 14.02 1.36
CA LYS A 114 -2.79 13.72 2.72
C LYS A 114 -2.13 12.44 3.18
N PHE A 115 -1.05 12.54 3.95
CA PHE A 115 -0.42 11.37 4.56
C PHE A 115 -1.15 11.04 5.85
N TRP A 116 -1.77 9.86 5.92
CA TRP A 116 -2.54 9.43 7.08
C TRP A 116 -1.62 9.23 8.29
N HIS A 117 -1.93 9.94 9.37
CA HIS A 117 -1.17 9.96 10.63
C HIS A 117 -1.92 9.23 11.77
N GLY A 118 -2.85 8.33 11.42
CA GLY A 118 -3.68 7.65 12.40
C GLY A 118 -5.01 8.35 12.62
N SER A 119 -5.68 7.98 13.71
CA SER A 119 -6.95 8.59 14.13
C SER A 119 -6.82 9.07 15.57
N ASN A 120 -7.49 10.17 15.90
CA ASN A 120 -7.48 10.76 17.22
C ASN A 120 -8.35 9.98 18.23
N GLY A 121 -8.41 10.45 19.48
CA GLY A 121 -9.21 9.81 20.54
C GLY A 121 -10.72 9.79 20.30
N SER A 122 -11.23 10.54 19.32
CA SER A 122 -12.63 10.53 18.87
C SER A 122 -12.86 9.60 17.68
N GLY A 123 -11.81 8.99 17.13
CA GLY A 123 -11.86 8.13 15.94
C GLY A 123 -11.85 8.89 14.62
N GLU A 124 -11.52 10.19 14.63
CA GLU A 124 -11.37 10.97 13.39
C GLU A 124 -9.94 10.87 12.87
N ASP A 125 -9.79 10.72 11.55
CA ASP A 125 -8.47 10.61 10.92
C ASP A 125 -7.68 11.92 10.96
N GLU A 126 -6.39 11.80 11.26
CA GLU A 126 -5.43 12.90 11.22
C GLU A 126 -4.49 12.73 10.02
N PHE A 127 -4.07 13.86 9.43
CA PHE A 127 -3.27 13.86 8.22
C PHE A 127 -2.14 14.89 8.29
N ILE A 128 -0.97 14.52 7.75
CA ILE A 128 0.08 15.47 7.36
C ILE A 128 -0.23 15.92 5.93
N ILE A 129 -0.46 17.22 5.75
CA ILE A 129 -0.96 17.77 4.48
C ILE A 129 0.13 18.58 3.77
N PHE A 130 0.31 18.31 2.48
CA PHE A 130 1.17 19.09 1.58
C PHE A 130 0.36 19.56 0.37
N GLU A 131 0.46 20.85 0.07
CA GLU A 131 -0.08 21.45 -1.14
C GLU A 131 1.05 21.75 -2.11
N VAL A 132 1.05 21.10 -3.27
CA VAL A 132 2.15 21.18 -4.25
C VAL A 132 1.64 21.77 -5.56
N PRO A 133 2.09 22.97 -5.96
CA PRO A 133 1.73 23.55 -7.25
C PRO A 133 2.24 22.70 -8.41
N VAL A 134 1.48 22.68 -9.52
CA VAL A 134 1.91 22.06 -10.78
C VAL A 134 2.07 23.13 -11.84
N VAL A 135 3.21 23.09 -12.54
CA VAL A 135 3.57 24.01 -13.61
C VAL A 135 3.82 23.24 -14.91
N ASN A 136 3.79 23.95 -16.04
CA ASN A 136 4.06 23.41 -17.38
C ASN A 136 5.45 23.78 -17.88
#